data_AF-A0A336NA91-F1
#
_entry.id   AF-A0A336NA91-F1
#
_cell.length_a   1.000
_cell.length_b   1.000
_cell.length_c   1.000
_cell.angle_alpha   90.00
_cell.angle_beta   90.00
_cell.angle_gamma   90.00
#
_symmetry.space_group_name_H-M   'P 1'
#
loop_
_entity.id
_entity.type
_entity.pdbx_description
1 polymer ?
#
loop_
_entity_poly.entity_id
_entity_poly.type
_entity_poly.pdbx_seq_one_letter_code
_entity_poly.pdbx_strand_id
1 'polypeptide(L)'
;MSERQNYRNLAWIAAIALFMQSLDATILNTALPAISASLNESPLEMQMTIISYALTVALFIPLTGWVADKYGTLNVFRVAVGIFVLGSVACAMANSLNALILSRILQGFGGALMMPVARLAIIRHVPKTQLVAAWNAMAMAGLIGPVMGPIVGGWLVTHATWHWIFLINIPIGLLGIWFAGRYMPNSTGKINKLDWFGFVLFASGLAGVTLGLDLLSEDRVSQWSTALILLIGVLSFVVYCFYAQRVQTPLLPLNLFTVRTFRVGIIANVFIRLTGSGIPFSCP
;
A
#
# COMPACT_ATOMS: atom_id res chain seq x y z
N MET A 1 -2.97 19.64 -26.39
CA MET A 1 -1.87 18.71 -26.03
C MET A 1 -2.05 17.45 -26.85
N SER A 2 -1.02 16.96 -27.54
CA SER A 2 -1.10 15.69 -28.30
C SER A 2 -1.47 14.55 -27.35
N GLU A 3 -2.35 13.64 -27.76
CA GLU A 3 -2.76 12.45 -26.98
C GLU A 3 -1.56 11.72 -26.35
N ARG A 4 -0.44 11.65 -27.08
CA ARG A 4 0.82 11.02 -26.65
C ARG A 4 1.43 11.65 -25.40
N GLN A 5 1.24 12.96 -25.22
CA GLN A 5 1.73 13.72 -24.06
C GLN A 5 0.91 13.38 -22.80
N ASN A 6 -0.40 13.20 -22.93
CA ASN A 6 -1.29 12.89 -21.80
C ASN A 6 -1.00 11.50 -21.21
N TYR A 7 -0.68 10.51 -22.03
CA TYR A 7 -0.37 9.15 -21.55
C TYR A 7 0.92 9.10 -20.70
N ARG A 8 1.97 9.82 -21.14
CA ARG A 8 3.23 9.91 -20.37
C ARG A 8 3.00 10.60 -19.03
N ASN A 9 2.16 11.63 -19.00
CA ASN A 9 1.88 12.35 -17.76
C ASN A 9 1.14 11.47 -16.74
N LEU A 10 0.17 10.66 -17.18
CA LEU A 10 -0.48 9.67 -16.29
C LEU A 10 0.49 8.62 -15.76
N ALA A 11 1.40 8.14 -16.63
CA ALA A 11 2.46 7.22 -16.21
C ALA A 11 3.40 7.87 -15.17
N TRP A 12 3.74 9.14 -15.33
CA TRP A 12 4.53 9.90 -14.35
C TRP A 12 3.80 10.11 -13.02
N ILE A 13 2.48 10.33 -13.04
CA ILE A 13 1.69 10.43 -11.79
C ILE A 13 1.74 9.09 -11.03
N ALA A 14 1.51 7.98 -11.74
CA ALA A 14 1.61 6.66 -11.13
C ALA A 14 3.04 6.32 -10.69
N ALA A 15 4.05 6.77 -11.43
CA ALA A 15 5.46 6.64 -11.09
C ALA A 15 5.80 7.37 -9.79
N ILE A 16 5.34 8.62 -9.62
CA ILE A 16 5.52 9.39 -8.38
C ILE A 16 4.87 8.68 -7.20
N ALA A 17 3.62 8.21 -7.37
CA ALA A 17 2.92 7.49 -6.32
C ALA A 17 3.64 6.19 -5.93
N LEU A 18 4.14 5.42 -6.90
CA LEU A 18 4.83 4.17 -6.64
C LEU A 18 6.20 4.41 -6.02
N PHE A 19 6.95 5.39 -6.53
CA PHE A 19 8.23 5.79 -5.97
C PHE A 19 8.08 6.22 -4.52
N MET A 20 7.13 7.11 -4.23
CA MET A 20 6.85 7.62 -2.89
C MET A 20 6.48 6.49 -1.91
N GLN A 21 5.57 5.60 -2.30
CA GLN A 21 5.18 4.46 -1.46
C GLN A 21 6.33 3.46 -1.25
N SER A 22 7.16 3.25 -2.28
CA SER A 22 8.28 2.31 -2.21
C SER A 22 9.44 2.87 -1.41
N LEU A 23 9.73 4.16 -1.55
CA LEU A 23 10.71 4.91 -0.75
C LEU A 23 10.30 4.90 0.73
N ASP A 24 9.05 5.25 1.05
CA ASP A 24 8.55 5.27 2.43
C ASP A 24 8.67 3.89 3.12
N ALA A 25 8.34 2.82 2.40
CA ALA A 25 8.46 1.47 2.93
C ALA A 25 9.92 1.07 3.19
N THR A 26 10.87 1.42 2.32
CA THR A 26 12.27 1.00 2.46
C THR A 26 13.07 1.89 3.38
N ILE A 27 12.87 3.21 3.34
CA ILE A 27 13.58 4.17 4.19
C ILE A 27 13.31 3.90 5.68
N LEU A 28 12.09 3.50 6.03
CA LEU A 28 11.70 3.21 7.40
C LEU A 28 12.43 1.97 7.95
N ASN A 29 12.59 0.91 7.13
CA ASN A 29 13.31 -0.29 7.54
C ASN A 29 14.76 0.03 7.94
N THR A 30 15.42 0.92 7.20
CA THR A 30 16.79 1.35 7.51
C THR A 30 16.85 2.26 8.73
N ALA A 31 15.84 3.10 8.95
CA ALA A 31 15.79 4.03 10.08
C ALA A 31 15.27 3.40 11.39
N LEU A 32 14.68 2.21 11.32
CA LEU A 32 13.99 1.55 12.45
C LEU A 32 14.83 1.53 13.75
N PRO A 33 16.14 1.17 13.72
CA PRO A 33 16.96 1.15 14.94
C PRO A 33 17.11 2.53 15.58
N ALA A 34 17.22 3.59 14.78
CA ALA A 34 17.35 4.95 15.30
C ALA A 34 16.03 5.49 15.86
N ILE A 35 14.88 5.11 15.28
CA ILE A 35 13.56 5.47 15.82
C ILE A 35 13.34 4.73 17.14
N SER A 36 13.66 3.43 17.20
CA SER A 36 13.64 2.62 18.42
C SER A 36 14.44 3.28 19.56
N ALA A 37 15.68 3.68 19.27
CA ALA A 37 16.52 4.38 20.25
C ALA A 37 15.94 5.73 20.69
N SER A 38 15.34 6.48 19.77
CA SER A 38 14.73 7.80 20.06
C SER A 38 13.44 7.71 20.88
N LEU A 39 12.67 6.63 20.73
CA LEU A 39 11.41 6.41 21.46
C LEU A 39 11.59 5.56 22.72
N ASN A 40 12.80 5.02 22.93
CA ASN A 40 13.14 4.12 24.03
C ASN A 40 12.27 2.84 24.04
N GLU A 41 12.01 2.30 22.85
CA GLU A 41 11.17 1.12 22.59
C GLU A 41 12.00 0.04 21.90
N SER A 42 11.61 -1.24 22.03
CA SER A 42 12.39 -2.31 21.40
C SER A 42 12.23 -2.30 19.86
N PRO A 43 13.27 -2.62 19.08
CA PRO A 43 13.14 -2.73 17.62
C PRO A 43 12.07 -3.73 17.17
N LEU A 44 11.82 -4.75 17.98
CA LEU A 44 10.76 -5.72 17.75
C LEU A 44 9.39 -5.05 17.83
N GLU A 45 9.12 -4.27 18.87
CA GLU A 45 7.85 -3.53 19.01
C GLU A 45 7.71 -2.46 17.91
N MET A 46 8.82 -1.87 17.46
CA MET A 46 8.80 -0.94 16.33
C MET A 46 8.35 -1.60 15.02
N GLN A 47 8.51 -2.92 14.85
CA GLN A 47 8.05 -3.65 13.66
C GLN A 47 6.54 -3.49 13.43
N MET A 48 5.76 -3.31 14.51
CA MET A 48 4.32 -3.03 14.43
C MET A 48 4.00 -1.77 13.62
N THR A 49 4.91 -0.81 13.53
CA THR A 49 4.72 0.40 12.69
C THR A 49 4.77 0.11 11.18
N ILE A 50 5.50 -0.93 10.78
CA ILE A 50 5.58 -1.40 9.40
C ILE A 50 4.36 -2.25 9.08
N ILE A 51 4.02 -3.17 9.98
CA ILE A 51 2.91 -4.11 9.82
C ILE A 51 1.56 -3.38 9.79
N SER A 52 1.34 -2.44 10.72
CA SER A 52 0.10 -1.64 10.76
C SER A 52 -0.12 -0.84 9.48
N TYR A 53 0.93 -0.23 8.93
CA TYR A 53 0.87 0.44 7.62
C TYR A 53 0.54 -0.53 6.49
N ALA A 54 1.29 -1.63 6.37
CA ALA A 54 1.11 -2.60 5.29
C ALA A 54 -0.28 -3.27 5.34
N LEU A 55 -0.74 -3.61 6.55
CA LEU A 55 -2.06 -4.16 6.79
C LEU A 55 -3.14 -3.15 6.41
N THR A 56 -3.03 -1.90 6.84
CA THR A 56 -3.98 -0.85 6.45
C THR A 56 -4.05 -0.70 4.93
N VAL A 57 -2.89 -0.63 4.26
CA VAL A 57 -2.85 -0.58 2.78
C VAL A 57 -3.58 -1.78 2.18
N ALA A 58 -3.28 -2.99 2.62
CA ALA A 58 -3.87 -4.21 2.10
C ALA A 58 -5.38 -4.30 2.33
N LEU A 59 -5.86 -3.85 3.49
CA LEU A 59 -7.27 -3.81 3.85
C LEU A 59 -8.08 -2.85 2.99
N PHE A 60 -7.53 -1.67 2.69
CA PHE A 60 -8.27 -0.63 1.98
C PHE A 60 -8.13 -0.68 0.45
N ILE A 61 -7.17 -1.42 -0.11
CA ILE A 61 -7.00 -1.59 -1.56
C ILE A 61 -8.29 -2.01 -2.28
N PRO A 62 -9.08 -3.00 -1.80
CA PRO A 62 -10.30 -3.42 -2.50
C PRO A 62 -11.37 -2.32 -2.58
N LEU A 63 -11.40 -1.39 -1.63
CA LEU A 63 -12.37 -0.29 -1.59
C LEU A 63 -12.07 0.79 -2.64
N THR A 64 -10.83 0.87 -3.12
CA THR A 64 -10.36 1.94 -4.00
C THR A 64 -11.15 2.08 -5.29
N GLY A 65 -11.52 0.96 -5.92
CA GLY A 65 -12.30 0.96 -7.16
C GLY A 65 -13.66 1.61 -6.97
N TRP A 66 -14.38 1.23 -5.90
CA TRP A 66 -15.68 1.80 -5.58
C TRP A 66 -15.60 3.29 -5.23
N VAL A 67 -14.61 3.69 -4.43
CA VAL A 67 -14.41 5.10 -4.04
C VAL A 67 -14.07 5.95 -5.27
N ALA A 68 -13.19 5.45 -6.15
CA ALA A 68 -12.83 6.13 -7.40
C ALA A 68 -14.01 6.22 -8.38
N ASP A 69 -14.87 5.21 -8.43
CA ASP A 69 -16.06 5.23 -9.28
C ASP A 69 -17.10 6.23 -8.79
N LYS A 70 -17.24 6.36 -7.47
CA LYS A 70 -18.20 7.29 -6.84
C LYS A 70 -17.73 8.75 -6.86
N TYR A 71 -16.48 9.02 -6.48
CA TYR A 71 -15.99 10.39 -6.27
C TYR A 71 -15.05 10.89 -7.38
N GLY A 72 -14.67 10.00 -8.31
CA GLY A 72 -13.82 10.29 -9.46
C GLY A 72 -12.33 10.08 -9.19
N THR A 73 -11.60 9.61 -10.21
CA THR A 73 -10.17 9.25 -10.11
C THR A 73 -9.28 10.40 -9.64
N LEU A 74 -9.50 11.63 -10.12
CA LEU A 74 -8.65 12.79 -9.77
C LEU A 74 -8.85 13.19 -8.31
N ASN A 75 -10.10 13.32 -7.87
CA ASN A 75 -10.41 13.77 -6.52
C ASN A 75 -9.91 12.76 -5.49
N VAL A 76 -10.15 11.48 -5.73
CA VAL A 76 -9.71 10.42 -4.82
C VAL A 76 -8.19 10.35 -4.79
N PHE A 77 -7.49 10.49 -5.92
CA PHE A 77 -6.03 10.53 -5.92
C PHE A 77 -5.50 11.72 -5.11
N ARG A 78 -6.01 12.94 -5.31
CA ARG A 78 -5.55 14.13 -4.56
C ARG A 78 -5.81 14.00 -3.05
N VAL A 79 -6.98 13.50 -2.67
CA VAL A 79 -7.32 13.25 -1.26
C VAL A 79 -6.42 12.17 -0.67
N ALA A 80 -6.18 11.08 -1.41
CA ALA A 80 -5.31 9.99 -0.96
C ALA A 80 -3.88 10.47 -0.71
N VAL A 81 -3.31 11.24 -1.64
CA VAL A 81 -1.98 11.86 -1.46
C VAL A 81 -1.99 12.86 -0.30
N GLY A 82 -3.06 13.65 -0.15
CA GLY A 82 -3.22 14.58 0.96
C GLY A 82 -3.23 13.88 2.32
N ILE A 83 -4.00 12.80 2.45
CA ILE A 83 -4.04 11.97 3.67
C ILE A 83 -2.68 11.34 3.94
N PHE A 84 -2.00 10.85 2.90
CA PHE A 84 -0.64 10.30 3.05
C PHE A 84 0.33 11.36 3.59
N VAL A 85 0.33 12.58 3.02
CA VAL A 85 1.18 13.69 3.46
C VAL A 85 0.85 14.10 4.90
N LEU A 86 -0.43 14.19 5.26
CA LEU A 86 -0.84 14.46 6.64
C LEU A 86 -0.39 13.35 7.60
N GLY A 87 -0.51 12.08 7.19
CA GLY A 87 0.03 10.95 7.91
C GLY A 87 1.54 11.02 8.09
N SER A 88 2.29 11.41 7.05
CA SER A 88 3.74 11.63 7.14
C SER A 88 4.09 12.74 8.15
N VAL A 89 3.34 13.84 8.16
CA VAL A 89 3.54 14.92 9.16
C VAL A 89 3.24 14.40 10.56
N ALA A 90 2.15 13.66 10.75
CA ALA A 90 1.80 13.06 12.03
C ALA A 90 2.88 12.07 12.53
N CYS A 91 3.44 11.24 11.63
CA CYS A 91 4.56 10.36 11.95
C CYS A 91 5.81 11.15 12.37
N ALA A 92 6.12 12.26 11.70
CA ALA A 92 7.23 13.13 12.06
C ALA A 92 7.03 13.90 13.37
N MET A 93 5.80 13.96 13.90
CA MET A 93 5.47 14.59 15.18
C MET A 93 5.23 13.56 16.30
N ALA A 94 5.36 12.26 16.00
CA ALA A 94 5.06 11.21 16.95
C ALA A 94 6.14 11.10 18.04
N ASN A 95 5.73 11.30 19.28
CA ASN A 95 6.60 11.21 20.46
C ASN A 95 6.46 9.87 21.22
N SER A 96 5.72 8.91 20.68
CA SER A 96 5.54 7.57 21.26
C SER A 96 5.25 6.55 20.18
N LEU A 97 5.52 5.27 20.46
CA LEU A 97 5.22 4.16 19.55
C LEU A 97 3.74 4.13 19.16
N ASN A 98 2.83 4.28 20.12
CA ASN A 98 1.39 4.28 19.84
C ASN A 98 0.97 5.44 18.92
N ALA A 99 1.50 6.65 19.14
CA ALA A 99 1.24 7.78 18.25
C ALA A 99 1.78 7.53 16.84
N LEU A 100 2.94 6.88 16.72
CA LEU A 100 3.54 6.51 15.44
C LEU A 100 2.70 5.45 14.73
N ILE A 101 2.24 4.41 15.42
CA ILE A 101 1.34 3.37 14.87
C ILE A 101 0.05 4.00 14.33
N LEU A 102 -0.60 4.86 15.11
CA LEU A 102 -1.83 5.55 14.68
C LEU A 102 -1.58 6.44 13.45
N SER A 103 -0.46 7.14 13.43
CA SER A 103 -0.05 7.98 12.29
C SER A 103 0.24 7.12 11.04
N ARG A 104 0.84 5.94 11.22
CA ARG A 104 1.09 4.97 10.14
C ARG A 104 -0.19 4.36 9.59
N ILE A 105 -1.21 4.14 10.43
CA ILE A 105 -2.54 3.72 9.97
C ILE A 105 -3.16 4.84 9.11
N LEU A 106 -3.12 6.10 9.56
CA LEU A 106 -3.60 7.23 8.78
C LEU A 106 -2.86 7.35 7.43
N GLN A 107 -1.53 7.25 7.45
CA GLN A 107 -0.70 7.27 6.27
C GLN A 107 -1.01 6.09 5.33
N GLY A 108 -1.23 4.90 5.89
CA GLY A 108 -1.61 3.67 5.19
C GLY A 108 -2.95 3.79 4.47
N PHE A 109 -3.92 4.48 5.06
CA PHE A 109 -5.20 4.76 4.39
C PHE A 109 -5.00 5.60 3.11
N GLY A 110 -4.16 6.63 3.17
CA GLY A 110 -3.77 7.39 1.98
C GLY A 110 -3.04 6.51 0.95
N GLY A 111 -2.07 5.73 1.41
CA GLY A 111 -1.26 4.83 0.57
C GLY A 111 -2.07 3.74 -0.13
N ALA A 112 -3.15 3.27 0.52
CA ALA A 112 -4.06 2.27 -0.03
C ALA A 112 -4.73 2.76 -1.32
N LEU A 113 -5.07 4.05 -1.39
CA LEU A 113 -5.84 4.65 -2.48
C LEU A 113 -4.94 5.18 -3.60
N MET A 114 -3.77 5.73 -3.29
CA MET A 114 -2.89 6.41 -4.26
C MET A 114 -2.55 5.52 -5.48
N MET A 115 -2.00 4.33 -5.23
CA MET A 115 -1.48 3.46 -6.28
C MET A 115 -2.58 2.80 -7.12
N PRO A 116 -3.63 2.20 -6.54
CA PRO A 116 -4.72 1.62 -7.32
C PRO A 116 -5.46 2.65 -8.16
N VAL A 117 -5.70 3.86 -7.63
CA VAL A 117 -6.38 4.92 -8.38
C VAL A 117 -5.53 5.43 -9.54
N ALA A 118 -4.22 5.60 -9.35
CA ALA A 118 -3.31 5.96 -10.43
C ALA A 118 -3.29 4.89 -11.54
N ARG A 119 -3.26 3.61 -11.18
CA ARG A 119 -3.36 2.48 -12.13
C ARG A 119 -4.70 2.46 -12.85
N LEU A 120 -5.80 2.71 -12.13
CA LEU A 120 -7.14 2.78 -12.70
C LEU A 120 -7.25 3.91 -13.74
N ALA A 121 -6.68 5.08 -13.44
CA ALA A 121 -6.64 6.20 -14.38
C ALA A 121 -5.87 5.86 -15.66
N ILE A 122 -4.73 5.14 -15.55
CA ILE A 122 -3.98 4.64 -16.70
C ILE A 122 -4.83 3.69 -17.53
N ILE A 123 -5.45 2.68 -16.91
CA ILE A 123 -6.28 1.68 -17.62
C ILE A 123 -7.45 2.34 -18.36
N ARG A 124 -8.03 3.41 -17.79
CA ARG A 124 -9.17 4.11 -18.38
C ARG A 124 -8.82 5.01 -19.56
N HIS A 125 -7.63 5.59 -19.58
CA HIS A 125 -7.29 6.67 -20.53
C HIS A 125 -6.14 6.32 -21.46
N VAL A 126 -5.30 5.33 -21.14
CA VAL A 126 -4.16 4.96 -21.98
C VAL A 126 -4.58 3.85 -22.94
N PRO A 127 -4.35 4.00 -24.26
CA PRO A 127 -4.67 2.97 -25.24
C PRO A 127 -3.85 1.70 -24.97
N LYS A 128 -4.46 0.54 -25.27
CA LYS A 128 -3.87 -0.79 -24.96
C LYS A 128 -2.45 -0.97 -25.51
N THR A 129 -2.16 -0.40 -26.69
CA THR A 129 -0.84 -0.45 -27.34
C THR A 129 0.26 0.27 -26.56
N GLN A 130 -0.10 1.20 -25.66
CA GLN A 130 0.84 1.99 -24.87
C GLN A 130 0.82 1.63 -23.37
N LEU A 131 -0.09 0.75 -22.93
CA LEU A 131 -0.17 0.33 -21.53
C LEU A 131 1.14 -0.29 -21.04
N VAL A 132 1.79 -1.13 -21.85
CA VAL A 132 3.07 -1.75 -21.48
C VAL A 132 4.14 -0.68 -21.23
N ALA A 133 4.23 0.35 -22.09
CA ALA A 133 5.17 1.44 -21.91
C ALA A 133 4.86 2.26 -20.64
N ALA A 134 3.59 2.53 -20.37
CA ALA A 134 3.17 3.21 -19.14
C ALA A 134 3.49 2.39 -17.88
N TRP A 135 3.27 1.07 -17.92
CA TRP A 135 3.64 0.16 -16.83
C TRP A 135 5.13 0.07 -16.60
N ASN A 136 5.93 0.02 -17.67
CA ASN A 136 7.39 0.02 -17.55
C ASN A 136 7.89 1.33 -16.95
N ALA A 137 7.36 2.49 -17.38
CA ALA A 137 7.71 3.78 -16.80
C ALA A 137 7.38 3.87 -15.30
N MET A 138 6.17 3.43 -14.92
CA MET A 138 5.75 3.35 -13.54
C MET A 138 6.66 2.41 -12.74
N ALA A 139 6.92 1.20 -13.23
CA ALA A 139 7.72 0.18 -12.56
C ALA A 139 9.18 0.62 -12.37
N MET A 140 9.80 1.21 -13.39
CA MET A 140 11.17 1.74 -13.30
C MET A 140 11.30 2.76 -12.18
N ALA A 141 10.38 3.73 -12.09
CA ALA A 141 10.38 4.70 -11.00
C ALA A 141 10.16 4.04 -9.64
N GLY A 142 9.29 3.04 -9.57
CA GLY A 142 9.08 2.24 -8.37
C GLY A 142 10.33 1.53 -7.87
N LEU A 143 11.15 1.00 -8.78
CA LEU A 143 12.40 0.31 -8.45
C LEU A 143 13.50 1.24 -7.92
N ILE A 144 13.43 2.54 -8.23
CA ILE A 144 14.36 3.53 -7.67
C ILE A 144 14.11 3.68 -6.15
N GLY A 145 12.86 3.56 -5.70
CA GLY A 145 12.50 3.72 -4.28
C GLY A 145 13.29 2.80 -3.34
N PRO A 146 13.29 1.47 -3.55
CA PRO A 146 14.06 0.53 -2.73
C PRO A 146 15.57 0.72 -2.77
N VAL A 147 16.13 1.18 -3.89
CA VAL A 147 17.57 1.46 -4.01
C VAL A 147 17.93 2.74 -3.24
N MET A 148 17.12 3.78 -3.39
CA MET A 148 17.35 5.07 -2.73
C MET A 148 17.03 5.04 -1.23
N GLY A 149 16.09 4.20 -0.80
CA GLY A 149 15.62 4.13 0.59
C GLY A 149 16.73 3.98 1.61
N PRO A 150 17.56 2.91 1.56
CA PRO A 150 18.65 2.74 2.52
C PRO A 150 19.72 3.83 2.44
N ILE A 151 20.03 4.33 1.24
CA ILE A 151 21.04 5.38 1.04
C ILE A 151 20.59 6.69 1.68
N VAL A 152 19.37 7.13 1.34
CA VAL A 152 18.81 8.39 1.84
C VAL A 152 18.44 8.26 3.31
N GLY A 153 17.87 7.13 3.73
CA GLY A 153 17.50 6.85 5.12
C GLY A 153 18.70 6.81 6.05
N GLY A 154 19.74 6.07 5.67
CA GLY A 154 21.00 6.04 6.42
C GLY A 154 21.61 7.44 6.55
N TRP A 155 21.73 8.16 5.44
CA TRP A 155 22.28 9.53 5.45
C TRP A 155 21.46 10.49 6.34
N LEU A 156 20.13 10.47 6.23
CA LEU A 156 19.24 11.33 7.04
C LEU A 156 19.31 11.01 8.53
N VAL A 157 19.38 9.74 8.88
CA VAL A 157 19.46 9.31 10.28
C VAL A 157 20.84 9.60 10.89
N THR A 158 21.91 9.49 10.11
CA THR A 158 23.28 9.77 10.57
C THR A 158 23.58 11.26 10.70
N HIS A 159 23.09 12.09 9.78
CA HIS A 159 23.44 13.51 9.73
C HIS A 159 22.34 14.47 10.18
N ALA A 160 21.09 14.00 10.26
CA ALA A 160 19.95 14.79 10.71
C ALA A 160 19.17 14.01 11.79
N THR A 161 17.84 13.96 11.70
CA THR A 161 16.98 13.22 12.61
C THR A 161 16.07 12.29 11.83
N TRP A 162 15.66 11.18 12.44
CA TRP A 162 14.75 10.21 11.80
C TRP A 162 13.43 10.84 11.31
N HIS A 163 12.93 11.92 11.92
CA HIS A 163 11.72 12.61 11.47
C HIS A 163 11.75 13.01 9.97
N TRP A 164 12.94 13.32 9.44
CA TRP A 164 13.10 13.73 8.04
C TRP A 164 12.74 12.63 7.03
N ILE A 165 12.82 11.35 7.43
CA ILE A 165 12.41 10.23 6.56
C ILE A 165 10.92 10.30 6.24
N PHE A 166 10.11 10.86 7.13
CA PHE A 166 8.69 11.08 6.89
C PHE A 166 8.45 12.40 6.15
N LEU A 167 9.18 13.46 6.52
CA LEU A 167 9.03 14.79 5.91
C LEU A 167 9.41 14.82 4.42
N ILE A 168 10.30 13.94 3.95
CA ILE A 168 10.69 13.85 2.52
C ILE A 168 9.49 13.55 1.60
N ASN A 169 8.45 12.91 2.14
CA ASN A 169 7.23 12.60 1.40
C ASN A 169 6.38 13.85 1.11
N ILE A 170 6.54 14.93 1.88
CA ILE A 170 5.74 16.16 1.74
C ILE A 170 5.99 16.82 0.38
N PRO A 171 7.23 17.20 0.00
CA PRO A 171 7.46 17.82 -1.30
C PRO A 171 7.06 16.91 -2.46
N ILE A 172 7.31 15.60 -2.35
CA ILE A 172 6.94 14.61 -3.38
C ILE A 172 5.42 14.53 -3.53
N GLY A 173 4.69 14.47 -2.41
CA GLY A 173 3.23 14.42 -2.40
C GLY A 173 2.59 15.69 -2.93
N LEU A 174 3.11 16.87 -2.56
CA LEU A 174 2.63 18.15 -3.08
C LEU A 174 2.84 18.26 -4.59
N LEU A 175 4.00 17.84 -5.10
CA LEU A 175 4.26 17.74 -6.54
C LEU A 175 3.28 16.75 -7.21
N GLY A 176 3.02 15.61 -6.58
CA GLY A 176 2.04 14.63 -7.06
C GLY A 176 0.61 15.18 -7.16
N ILE A 177 0.16 15.92 -6.14
CA ILE A 177 -1.17 16.58 -6.14
C ILE A 177 -1.25 17.63 -7.25
N TRP A 178 -0.22 18.47 -7.37
CA TRP A 178 -0.16 19.52 -8.39
C TRP A 178 -0.16 18.93 -9.80
N PHE A 179 0.69 17.92 -10.04
CA PHE A 179 0.81 17.27 -11.34
C PHE A 179 -0.45 16.49 -11.72
N ALA A 180 -1.07 15.80 -10.75
CA ALA A 180 -2.37 15.16 -10.95
C ALA A 180 -3.46 16.19 -11.30
N GLY A 181 -3.53 17.31 -10.58
CA GLY A 181 -4.46 18.40 -10.87
C GLY A 181 -4.34 18.95 -12.30
N ARG A 182 -3.14 18.88 -12.90
CA ARG A 182 -2.90 19.40 -14.24
C ARG A 182 -3.17 18.39 -15.36
N TYR A 183 -2.96 17.10 -15.12
CA TYR A 183 -2.89 16.09 -16.17
C TYR A 183 -3.80 14.86 -15.98
N MET A 184 -4.31 14.60 -14.77
CA MET A 184 -5.22 13.47 -14.53
C MET A 184 -6.67 13.89 -14.79
N PRO A 185 -7.36 13.28 -15.77
CA PRO A 185 -8.79 13.50 -15.96
C PRO A 185 -9.58 12.91 -14.78
N ASN A 186 -10.66 13.60 -14.41
CA ASN A 186 -11.54 13.15 -13.35
C ASN A 186 -12.63 12.24 -13.93
N SER A 187 -12.44 10.93 -13.83
CA SER A 187 -13.34 9.94 -14.42
C SER A 187 -14.07 9.15 -13.36
N THR A 188 -15.39 9.21 -13.38
CA THR A 188 -16.29 8.44 -12.53
C THR A 188 -16.71 7.15 -13.24
N GLY A 189 -17.22 6.18 -12.48
CA GLY A 189 -17.66 4.87 -12.97
C GLY A 189 -19.11 4.57 -12.62
N LYS A 190 -19.58 3.36 -12.95
CA LYS A 190 -20.89 2.89 -12.51
C LYS A 190 -20.85 2.58 -11.02
N ILE A 191 -21.74 3.19 -10.25
CA ILE A 191 -21.81 3.01 -8.81
C ILE A 191 -22.66 1.78 -8.50
N ASN A 192 -22.02 0.71 -8.03
CA ASN A 192 -22.70 -0.43 -7.43
C ASN A 192 -22.74 -0.29 -5.90
N LYS A 193 -23.63 -1.04 -5.24
CA LYS A 193 -23.63 -1.13 -3.77
C LYS A 193 -22.32 -1.76 -3.31
N LEU A 194 -21.71 -1.17 -2.28
CA LEU A 194 -20.50 -1.72 -1.69
C LEU A 194 -20.85 -2.92 -0.81
N ASP A 195 -20.12 -4.01 -1.00
CA ASP A 195 -20.21 -5.22 -0.20
C ASP A 195 -19.47 -5.06 1.14
N TRP A 196 -20.16 -4.41 2.10
CA TRP A 196 -19.61 -4.18 3.44
C TRP A 196 -19.38 -5.47 4.22
N PHE A 197 -20.26 -6.47 4.05
CA PHE A 197 -20.12 -7.75 4.75
C PHE A 197 -18.91 -8.53 4.22
N GLY A 198 -18.78 -8.65 2.90
CA GLY A 198 -17.60 -9.24 2.28
C GLY A 198 -16.32 -8.46 2.61
N PHE A 199 -16.39 -7.13 2.72
CA PHE A 199 -15.27 -6.32 3.20
C PHE A 199 -14.85 -6.67 4.62
N VAL A 200 -15.77 -6.71 5.59
CA VAL A 200 -15.44 -7.05 6.98
C VAL A 200 -14.83 -8.45 7.07
N LEU A 201 -15.38 -9.40 6.32
CA LEU A 201 -14.92 -10.79 6.33
C LEU A 201 -13.55 -10.97 5.66
N PHE A 202 -13.30 -10.27 4.55
CA PHE A 202 -11.99 -10.20 3.92
C PHE A 202 -10.98 -9.51 4.83
N ALA A 203 -11.39 -8.42 5.48
CA ALA A 203 -10.57 -7.64 6.38
C ALA A 203 -10.17 -8.43 7.63
N SER A 204 -11.12 -9.13 8.26
CA SER A 204 -10.85 -9.98 9.42
C SER A 204 -9.96 -11.16 9.05
N GLY A 205 -10.14 -11.75 7.85
CA GLY A 205 -9.26 -12.78 7.33
C GLY A 205 -7.83 -12.30 7.18
N LEU A 206 -7.65 -11.15 6.51
CA LEU A 206 -6.33 -10.57 6.25
C LEU A 206 -5.63 -10.17 7.55
N ALA A 207 -6.32 -9.44 8.43
CA ALA A 207 -5.77 -9.04 9.71
C ALA A 207 -5.44 -10.25 10.60
N GLY A 208 -6.32 -11.24 10.69
CA GLY A 208 -6.09 -12.44 11.51
C GLY A 208 -4.90 -13.26 11.01
N VAL A 209 -4.76 -13.46 9.70
CA VAL A 209 -3.61 -14.18 9.14
C VAL A 209 -2.33 -13.39 9.31
N THR A 210 -2.31 -12.09 8.99
CA THR A 210 -1.11 -11.26 9.10
C THR A 210 -0.63 -11.16 10.55
N LEU A 211 -1.52 -10.81 11.48
CA LEU A 211 -1.17 -10.72 12.91
C LEU A 211 -0.82 -12.09 13.49
N GLY A 212 -1.53 -13.13 13.11
CA GLY A 212 -1.24 -14.49 13.56
C GLY A 212 0.14 -14.98 13.12
N LEU A 213 0.58 -14.66 11.90
CA LEU A 213 1.92 -14.99 11.41
C LEU A 213 3.02 -14.16 12.12
N ASP A 214 2.73 -12.90 12.42
CA ASP A 214 3.64 -12.04 13.17
C ASP A 214 3.85 -12.56 14.61
N LEU A 215 2.75 -12.88 15.28
CA LEU A 215 2.73 -13.45 16.63
C LEU A 215 3.37 -14.85 16.72
N LEU A 216 3.49 -15.59 15.61
CA LEU A 216 4.26 -16.85 15.60
C LEU A 216 5.76 -16.61 15.75
N SER A 217 6.23 -15.41 15.40
CA SER A 217 7.64 -15.02 15.50
C SER A 217 7.98 -14.45 16.88
N GLU A 218 6.99 -14.23 17.74
CA GLU A 218 7.15 -13.69 19.09
C GLU A 218 7.00 -14.77 20.18
N ASP A 219 8.08 -15.04 20.93
CA ASP A 219 8.05 -16.02 22.04
C ASP A 219 7.23 -15.56 23.27
N ARG A 220 6.76 -14.30 23.29
CA ARG A 220 6.13 -13.70 24.48
C ARG A 220 4.62 -13.96 24.56
N VAL A 221 3.98 -14.38 23.47
CA VAL A 221 2.53 -14.57 23.38
C VAL A 221 2.17 -16.04 23.46
N SER A 222 1.06 -16.36 24.15
CA SER A 222 0.60 -17.73 24.29
C SER A 222 0.35 -18.37 22.92
N GLN A 223 0.99 -19.51 22.66
CA GLN A 223 0.84 -20.28 21.42
C GLN A 223 -0.62 -20.59 21.11
N TRP A 224 -1.46 -20.75 22.13
CA TRP A 224 -2.91 -20.93 21.99
C TRP A 224 -3.60 -19.69 21.43
N SER A 225 -3.26 -18.49 21.91
CA SER A 225 -3.81 -17.23 21.41
C SER A 225 -3.40 -16.99 19.96
N THR A 226 -2.14 -17.24 19.62
CA THR A 226 -1.64 -17.14 18.25
C THR A 226 -2.35 -18.11 17.30
N ALA A 227 -2.52 -19.38 17.72
CA ALA A 227 -3.24 -20.38 16.94
C ALA A 227 -4.71 -20.01 16.73
N LEU A 228 -5.37 -19.45 17.76
CA LEU A 228 -6.76 -18.98 17.66
C LEU A 228 -6.91 -17.82 16.67
N ILE A 229 -6.02 -16.83 16.73
CA ILE A 229 -6.04 -15.67 15.81
C ILE A 229 -5.83 -16.13 14.36
N LEU A 230 -4.86 -17.03 14.12
CA LEU A 230 -4.64 -17.64 12.82
C LEU A 230 -5.87 -18.41 12.34
N LEU A 231 -6.45 -19.24 13.20
CA LEU A 231 -7.63 -20.03 12.87
C LEU A 231 -8.81 -19.13 12.48
N ILE A 232 -9.07 -18.07 13.25
CA ILE A 232 -10.13 -17.08 12.95
C ILE A 232 -9.87 -16.38 11.61
N GLY A 233 -8.61 -16.02 11.32
CA GLY A 233 -8.22 -15.43 10.04
C GLY A 233 -8.48 -16.37 8.86
N VAL A 234 -8.01 -17.61 8.96
CA VAL A 234 -8.21 -18.64 7.93
C VAL A 234 -9.70 -18.93 7.74
N LEU A 235 -10.45 -19.11 8.83
CA LEU A 235 -11.89 -19.35 8.77
C LEU A 235 -12.63 -18.18 8.12
N SER A 236 -12.26 -16.93 8.44
CA SER A 236 -12.85 -15.75 7.81
C SER A 236 -12.67 -15.75 6.30
N PHE A 237 -11.47 -16.10 5.81
CA PHE A 237 -11.23 -16.25 4.36
C PHE A 237 -12.03 -17.40 3.73
N VAL A 238 -12.15 -18.53 4.42
CA VAL A 238 -12.95 -19.67 3.96
C VAL A 238 -14.42 -19.26 3.83
N VAL A 239 -14.97 -18.59 4.84
CA VAL A 239 -16.36 -18.07 4.79
C VAL A 239 -16.48 -17.02 3.68
N TYR A 240 -15.48 -16.17 3.47
CA TYR A 240 -15.48 -15.19 2.38
C TYR A 240 -15.55 -15.87 1.02
N CYS A 241 -14.81 -16.97 0.82
CA CYS A 241 -14.85 -17.73 -0.42
C CYS A 241 -16.26 -18.27 -0.71
N PHE A 242 -16.93 -18.86 0.30
CA PHE A 242 -18.30 -19.34 0.13
C PHE A 242 -19.31 -18.20 -0.07
N TYR A 243 -19.15 -17.09 0.63
CA TYR A 243 -19.98 -15.90 0.51
C TYR A 243 -19.87 -15.28 -0.89
N ALA A 244 -18.64 -15.08 -1.38
CA ALA A 244 -18.37 -14.44 -2.65
C ALA A 244 -18.88 -15.24 -3.87
N GLN A 245 -19.10 -16.55 -3.73
CA GLN A 245 -19.73 -17.39 -4.76
C GLN A 245 -21.25 -17.16 -4.88
N ARG A 246 -21.90 -16.68 -3.81
CA ARG A 246 -23.38 -16.56 -3.75
C ARG A 246 -23.89 -15.14 -3.99
N VAL A 247 -23.02 -14.14 -3.88
CA VAL A 247 -23.37 -12.72 -3.94
C VAL A 247 -23.20 -12.19 -5.37
N GLN A 248 -24.08 -11.29 -5.80
CA GLN A 248 -24.07 -10.73 -7.16
C GLN A 248 -22.92 -9.75 -7.40
N THR A 249 -22.56 -8.95 -6.38
CA THR A 249 -21.50 -7.94 -6.45
C THR A 249 -20.51 -8.11 -5.29
N PRO A 250 -19.76 -9.23 -5.22
CA PRO A 250 -18.79 -9.44 -4.17
C PRO A 250 -17.62 -8.47 -4.30
N LEU A 251 -16.99 -8.11 -3.18
CA LEU A 251 -15.84 -7.21 -3.15
C LEU A 251 -14.70 -7.66 -4.10
N LEU A 252 -14.37 -8.95 -4.05
CA LEU A 252 -13.43 -9.62 -4.94
C LEU A 252 -14.15 -10.79 -5.63
N PRO A 253 -14.52 -10.65 -6.91
CA PRO A 253 -15.25 -11.68 -7.61
C PRO A 253 -14.33 -12.86 -7.96
N LEU A 254 -14.64 -14.03 -7.41
CA LEU A 254 -13.83 -15.24 -7.58
C LEU A 254 -13.82 -15.78 -9.01
N ASN A 255 -14.78 -15.36 -9.83
CA ASN A 255 -14.81 -15.71 -11.25
C ASN A 255 -13.55 -15.21 -12.01
N LEU A 256 -12.84 -14.19 -11.51
CA LEU A 256 -11.58 -13.73 -12.11
C LEU A 256 -10.50 -14.82 -12.11
N PHE A 257 -10.52 -15.73 -11.13
CA PHE A 257 -9.58 -16.86 -11.07
C PHE A 257 -9.85 -17.94 -12.14
N THR A 258 -11.00 -17.91 -12.81
CA THR A 258 -11.25 -18.77 -13.98
C THR A 258 -10.46 -18.31 -15.20
N VAL A 259 -10.10 -17.02 -15.26
CA VAL A 259 -9.29 -16.45 -16.34
C VAL A 259 -7.83 -16.89 -16.14
N ARG A 260 -7.33 -17.71 -17.06
CA ARG A 260 -5.97 -18.29 -16.99
C ARG A 260 -4.89 -17.22 -16.78
N THR A 261 -4.95 -16.10 -17.51
CA THR A 261 -3.96 -15.02 -17.41
C THR A 261 -3.97 -14.34 -16.04
N PHE A 262 -5.15 -14.14 -15.45
CA PHE A 262 -5.28 -13.61 -14.10
C PHE A 262 -4.72 -14.58 -13.06
N ARG A 263 -5.08 -15.87 -13.14
CA ARG A 263 -4.61 -16.90 -12.21
C ARG A 263 -3.09 -17.06 -12.25
N VAL A 264 -2.51 -17.20 -13.44
CA VAL A 264 -1.05 -17.31 -13.61
C VAL A 264 -0.36 -16.03 -13.12
N GLY A 265 -0.92 -14.87 -13.43
CA GLY A 265 -0.38 -13.57 -13.00
C GLY A 265 -0.34 -13.43 -11.47
N ILE A 266 -1.41 -13.79 -10.77
CA ILE A 266 -1.46 -13.74 -9.29
C ILE A 266 -0.47 -14.74 -8.68
N ILE A 267 -0.46 -15.99 -9.14
CA ILE A 267 0.46 -17.01 -8.62
C ILE A 267 1.91 -16.56 -8.82
N ALA A 268 2.27 -16.12 -10.02
CA ALA A 268 3.61 -15.60 -10.30
C ALA A 268 3.95 -14.39 -9.43
N ASN A 269 2.99 -13.48 -9.21
CA ASN A 269 3.21 -12.31 -8.36
C ASN A 269 3.49 -12.69 -6.90
N VAL A 270 2.76 -13.66 -6.35
CA VAL A 270 2.99 -14.18 -4.99
C VAL A 270 4.40 -14.78 -4.88
N PHE A 271 4.81 -15.64 -5.83
CA PHE A 271 6.16 -16.19 -5.84
C PHE A 271 7.24 -15.10 -5.94
N ILE A 272 7.11 -14.16 -6.88
CA ILE A 272 8.06 -13.05 -7.04
C ILE A 272 8.14 -12.20 -5.76
N ARG A 273 7.02 -11.92 -5.11
CA ARG A 273 6.95 -11.14 -3.87
C ARG A 273 7.59 -11.87 -2.70
N LEU A 274 7.30 -13.16 -2.52
CA LEU A 274 7.88 -13.98 -1.45
C LEU A 274 9.39 -14.12 -1.64
N THR A 275 9.84 -14.48 -2.85
CA THR A 275 11.27 -14.60 -3.15
C THR A 275 11.96 -13.24 -3.03
N GLY A 276 11.41 -12.19 -3.64
CA GLY A 276 11.99 -10.84 -3.61
C GLY A 276 12.11 -10.26 -2.20
N SER A 277 11.11 -10.50 -1.34
CA SER A 277 11.14 -10.03 0.05
C SER A 277 11.98 -10.92 0.96
N GLY A 278 12.18 -12.20 0.60
CA GLY A 278 12.99 -13.16 1.36
C GLY A 278 14.49 -13.11 1.07
N ILE A 279 14.91 -12.64 -0.12
CA ILE A 279 16.33 -12.56 -0.52
C ILE A 279 17.20 -11.79 0.51
N PRO A 280 16.81 -10.60 1.01
CA PRO A 280 17.62 -9.87 2.00
C PRO A 280 17.86 -10.63 3.31
N PHE A 281 17.01 -11.60 3.64
CA PHE A 281 17.13 -12.43 4.85
C PHE A 281 17.84 -13.76 4.58
N SER A 282 17.99 -14.14 3.31
CA SER A 282 18.60 -15.43 2.89
C SER A 282 20.04 -15.27 2.40
N CYS A 283 20.43 -14.07 1.97
CA CYS A 283 21.81 -13.73 1.64
C CYS A 283 22.50 -13.13 2.89
N PRO A 284 23.72 -13.62 3.24
CA PRO A 284 24.50 -13.11 4.37
C PRO A 284 24.96 -11.66 4.16
#